data_AF-A0A9D7XMY4-F1
#
_entry.id   AF-A0A9D7XMY4-F1
#
_cell.length_a   1.000
_cell.length_b   1.000
_cell.length_c   1.000
_cell.angle_alpha   90.00
_cell.angle_beta   90.00
_cell.angle_gamma   90.00
#
_symmetry.space_group_name_H-M   'P 1'
#
loop_
_entity.id
_entity.type
_entity.pdbx_description
1 polymer ?
#
loop_
_entity_poly.entity_id
_entity_poly.type
_entity_poly.pdbx_seq_one_letter_code
_entity_poly.pdbx_strand_id
1 'polypeptide(L)'
;MNQEKIIPVLLDDCLAPFRLRRLQRIDFTSDYGAGFNQLVQALNLATTTAPLHDGDTTGILANDADTGSSVPGATENTKWETNLWEEACRINTIESYKNYLNQSIKGEFKSEARLFLKQLELQQKEDEVEGLLWQKAKTENSKKIYQHYLEEYPQGNFETLAIAAIADIEKAEKAELARIKELEQKQERERLAREKRKQKLS
;
A
#
# COMPACT_ATOMS: atom_id res chain seq x y z
N MET A 1 -15.54 21.60 -6.83
CA MET A 1 -14.74 20.39 -7.13
C MET A 1 -15.55 19.20 -6.64
N ASN A 2 -16.10 18.38 -7.54
CA ASN A 2 -16.82 17.18 -7.15
C ASN A 2 -15.79 16.12 -6.70
N GLN A 3 -15.93 15.62 -5.48
CA GLN A 3 -15.16 14.46 -5.02
C GLN A 3 -15.94 13.20 -5.43
N GLU A 4 -15.44 12.47 -6.42
CA GLU A 4 -16.00 11.16 -6.78
C GLU A 4 -15.58 10.13 -5.72
N LYS A 5 -16.55 9.45 -5.12
CA LYS A 5 -16.32 8.43 -4.10
C LYS A 5 -15.99 7.11 -4.79
N ILE A 6 -14.75 6.64 -4.63
CA ILE A 6 -14.30 5.33 -5.14
C ILE A 6 -14.48 4.30 -4.02
N ILE A 7 -15.17 3.19 -4.31
CA ILE A 7 -15.39 2.07 -3.39
C ILE A 7 -14.79 0.80 -4.03
N PRO A 8 -13.60 0.35 -3.59
CA PRO A 8 -12.99 -0.86 -4.11
C PRO A 8 -13.76 -2.12 -3.67
N VAL A 9 -13.96 -3.05 -4.61
CA VAL A 9 -14.62 -4.35 -4.38
C VAL A 9 -13.64 -5.47 -4.72
N LEU A 10 -13.54 -6.47 -3.85
CA LEU A 10 -12.76 -7.68 -4.07
C LEU A 10 -13.67 -8.80 -4.56
N LEU A 11 -13.60 -9.13 -5.85
CA LEU A 11 -14.41 -10.22 -6.44
C LEU A 11 -13.69 -11.57 -6.38
N ASP A 12 -12.37 -11.57 -6.54
CA ASP A 12 -11.49 -12.74 -6.44
C ASP A 12 -10.30 -12.41 -5.53
N ASP A 13 -9.70 -13.41 -4.88
CA ASP A 13 -8.52 -13.23 -4.03
C ASP A 13 -7.32 -12.75 -4.86
N CYS A 14 -7.19 -11.44 -4.95
CA CYS A 14 -6.12 -10.77 -5.67
C CYS A 14 -5.50 -9.65 -4.83
N LEU A 15 -4.17 -9.54 -4.95
CA LEU A 15 -3.42 -8.46 -4.33
C LEU A 15 -3.66 -7.16 -5.11
N ALA A 16 -4.45 -6.25 -4.54
CA ALA A 16 -4.68 -4.94 -5.13
C ALA A 16 -3.35 -4.16 -5.26
N PRO A 17 -3.15 -3.38 -6.33
CA PRO A 17 -1.98 -2.51 -6.46
C PRO A 17 -1.93 -1.47 -5.32
N PHE A 18 -0.72 -1.02 -4.97
CA PHE A 18 -0.40 -0.24 -3.75
C PHE A 18 -1.35 0.95 -3.49
N ARG A 19 -1.73 1.70 -4.54
CA ARG A 19 -2.67 2.83 -4.45
C ARG A 19 -4.08 2.46 -3.97
N LEU A 20 -4.46 1.18 -4.06
CA LEU A 20 -5.76 0.66 -3.63
C LEU A 20 -5.68 -0.12 -2.32
N ARG A 21 -4.50 -0.55 -1.87
CA ARG A 21 -4.31 -1.26 -0.58
C ARG A 21 -4.60 -0.39 0.64
N ARG A 22 -4.51 0.94 0.49
CA ARG A 22 -4.79 1.92 1.55
C ARG A 22 -6.27 2.32 1.66
N LEU A 23 -7.12 1.82 0.76
CA LEU A 23 -8.57 2.04 0.80
C LEU A 23 -9.27 0.86 1.50
N GLN A 24 -10.28 1.14 2.32
CA GLN A 24 -11.14 0.11 2.89
C GLN A 24 -11.89 -0.58 1.74
N ARG A 25 -11.55 -1.84 1.47
CA ARG A 25 -12.12 -2.65 0.39
C ARG A 25 -13.25 -3.52 0.93
N ILE A 26 -14.30 -3.68 0.12
CA ILE A 26 -15.41 -4.58 0.43
C ILE A 26 -15.09 -5.95 -0.12
N ASP A 27 -15.21 -6.97 0.73
CA ASP A 27 -14.85 -8.33 0.41
C ASP A 27 -16.06 -9.14 -0.09
N PHE A 28 -15.97 -9.69 -1.31
CA PHE A 28 -16.96 -10.60 -1.89
C PHE A 28 -16.40 -12.02 -2.10
N THR A 29 -15.14 -12.31 -1.72
CA THR A 29 -14.51 -13.62 -1.97
C THR A 29 -14.98 -14.68 -0.99
N SER A 30 -15.43 -14.27 0.19
CA SER A 30 -15.90 -15.16 1.25
C SER A 30 -17.40 -15.49 1.15
N ASP A 31 -18.26 -14.47 1.09
CA ASP A 31 -19.72 -14.60 1.01
C ASP A 31 -20.33 -13.41 0.27
N TYR A 32 -21.14 -13.71 -0.76
CA TYR A 32 -21.79 -12.68 -1.57
C TYR A 32 -22.75 -11.80 -0.76
N GLY A 33 -23.49 -12.41 0.18
CA GLY A 33 -24.47 -11.68 1.01
C GLY A 33 -23.81 -10.66 1.95
N ALA A 34 -22.71 -11.05 2.60
CA ALA A 34 -21.92 -10.20 3.46
C ALA A 34 -21.26 -9.04 2.68
N GLY A 35 -20.69 -9.32 1.51
CA GLY A 35 -20.11 -8.31 0.63
C GLY A 35 -21.17 -7.31 0.12
N PHE A 36 -22.34 -7.80 -0.27
CA PHE A 36 -23.44 -6.95 -0.74
C PHE A 36 -23.97 -6.01 0.33
N ASN A 37 -24.17 -6.48 1.57
CA ASN A 37 -24.62 -5.64 2.68
C ASN A 37 -23.62 -4.53 3.03
N GLN A 38 -22.32 -4.84 3.00
CA GLN A 38 -21.26 -3.85 3.19
C GLN A 38 -21.26 -2.79 2.06
N LEU A 39 -21.54 -3.18 0.82
CA LEU A 39 -21.64 -2.26 -0.31
C LEU A 39 -22.84 -1.32 -0.17
N VAL A 40 -23.99 -1.86 0.21
CA VAL A 40 -25.22 -1.10 0.48
C VAL A 40 -25.00 -0.08 1.60
N GLN A 41 -24.33 -0.48 2.68
CA GLN A 41 -23.93 0.42 3.78
C GLN A 41 -22.94 1.50 3.30
N ALA A 42 -21.94 1.15 2.50
CA ALA A 42 -20.97 2.10 1.95
C ALA A 42 -21.61 3.12 0.98
N LEU A 43 -22.72 2.73 0.34
CA LEU A 43 -23.54 3.59 -0.52
C LEU A 43 -24.62 4.39 0.25
N ASN A 44 -24.73 4.21 1.58
CA ASN A 44 -25.80 4.78 2.43
C ASN A 44 -27.23 4.46 1.92
N LEU A 45 -27.40 3.33 1.26
CA LEU A 45 -28.70 2.83 0.85
C LEU A 45 -29.29 2.11 2.06
N ALA A 46 -30.10 2.76 2.90
CA ALA A 46 -30.73 2.08 4.03
C ALA A 46 -31.70 0.98 3.52
N THR A 47 -31.36 -0.29 3.71
CA THR A 47 -32.24 -1.41 3.37
C THR A 47 -32.86 -2.03 4.62
N THR A 48 -34.19 -1.90 4.70
CA THR A 48 -35.09 -2.62 5.62
C THR A 48 -34.88 -4.13 5.47
N THR A 49 -34.59 -4.80 6.59
CA THR A 49 -34.40 -6.25 6.72
C THR A 49 -35.73 -7.01 6.74
N ALA A 50 -35.81 -8.15 6.04
CA ALA A 50 -36.70 -9.27 6.35
C ALA A 50 -36.10 -10.60 5.82
N PRO A 51 -36.20 -11.73 6.56
CA PRO A 51 -35.58 -13.01 6.21
C PRO A 51 -36.56 -13.97 5.50
N LEU A 52 -36.08 -14.79 4.55
CA LEU A 52 -36.80 -15.92 3.93
C LEU A 52 -35.81 -17.10 3.84
N HIS A 53 -35.88 -18.13 4.69
CA HIS A 53 -36.76 -19.31 4.76
C HIS A 53 -36.50 -20.40 3.69
N ASP A 54 -36.34 -21.62 4.23
CA ASP A 54 -35.97 -22.91 3.63
C ASP A 54 -36.89 -23.41 2.50
N GLY A 55 -36.38 -24.36 1.71
CA GLY A 55 -37.19 -25.15 0.79
C GLY A 55 -36.40 -26.22 0.00
N ASP A 56 -36.48 -27.46 0.49
CA ASP A 56 -36.12 -28.74 -0.14
C ASP A 56 -36.58 -28.93 -1.60
N THR A 57 -35.87 -29.75 -2.39
CA THR A 57 -36.40 -30.99 -3.04
C THR A 57 -35.36 -31.74 -3.91
N THR A 58 -34.89 -32.87 -3.37
CA THR A 58 -34.87 -34.24 -3.95
C THR A 58 -34.69 -34.52 -5.46
N GLY A 59 -33.66 -35.36 -5.76
CA GLY A 59 -33.70 -36.54 -6.66
C GLY A 59 -33.50 -36.28 -8.17
N ILE A 60 -32.91 -37.14 -9.02
CA ILE A 60 -32.48 -38.55 -9.03
C ILE A 60 -31.55 -38.65 -10.29
N LEU A 61 -30.40 -39.36 -10.36
CA LEU A 61 -30.26 -40.72 -10.89
C LEU A 61 -28.77 -41.10 -11.04
N ALA A 62 -28.48 -42.32 -10.62
CA ALA A 62 -27.23 -43.06 -10.81
C ALA A 62 -27.02 -43.47 -12.27
N ASN A 63 -25.75 -43.68 -12.65
CA ASN A 63 -25.36 -44.80 -13.49
C ASN A 63 -23.88 -45.14 -13.32
N ASP A 64 -23.64 -46.45 -13.41
CA ASP A 64 -22.52 -47.22 -12.91
C ASP A 64 -21.24 -47.20 -13.77
N ALA A 65 -20.16 -47.54 -13.06
CA ALA A 65 -19.01 -48.35 -13.48
C ALA A 65 -18.19 -47.93 -14.72
N ASP A 66 -16.93 -47.56 -14.49
CA ASP A 66 -15.83 -48.24 -15.19
C ASP A 66 -14.48 -48.18 -14.44
N THR A 67 -13.88 -49.36 -14.41
CA THR A 67 -12.52 -49.84 -14.14
C THR A 67 -11.42 -48.97 -13.53
N GLY A 68 -10.78 -49.58 -12.52
CA GLY A 68 -9.60 -49.11 -11.84
C GLY A 68 -8.36 -48.94 -12.71
N SER A 69 -7.65 -47.84 -12.43
CA SER A 69 -6.20 -47.83 -12.28
C SER A 69 -5.81 -46.63 -11.40
N SER A 70 -6.05 -46.74 -10.09
CA SER A 70 -5.60 -45.72 -9.14
C SER A 70 -4.12 -45.95 -8.85
N VAL A 71 -3.24 -45.20 -9.51
CA VAL A 71 -1.85 -45.04 -9.09
C VAL A 71 -1.87 -44.31 -7.75
N PRO A 72 -1.52 -44.95 -6.61
CA PRO A 72 -1.67 -44.35 -5.28
C PRO A 72 -0.87 -43.06 -5.10
N GLY A 73 0.22 -42.90 -5.85
CA GLY A 73 1.09 -41.72 -5.78
C GLY A 73 0.55 -40.46 -6.48
N ALA A 74 -0.42 -40.54 -7.38
CA ALA A 74 -0.88 -39.35 -8.13
C ALA A 74 -1.84 -38.45 -7.31
N THR A 75 -2.68 -39.07 -6.48
CA THR A 75 -3.63 -38.40 -5.58
C THR A 75 -2.95 -37.83 -4.35
N GLU A 76 -2.01 -38.57 -3.75
CA GLU A 76 -1.16 -38.03 -2.68
C GLU A 76 -0.31 -36.88 -3.22
N ASN A 77 0.15 -36.98 -4.48
CA ASN A 77 0.93 -35.91 -5.09
C ASN A 77 0.16 -34.59 -5.27
N THR A 78 -1.11 -34.69 -5.63
CA THR A 78 -1.95 -33.51 -5.82
C THR A 78 -2.24 -32.83 -4.48
N LYS A 79 -2.52 -33.61 -3.42
CA LYS A 79 -2.85 -33.05 -2.10
C LYS A 79 -1.67 -32.33 -1.44
N TRP A 80 -0.44 -32.84 -1.55
CA TRP A 80 0.71 -32.12 -1.01
C TRP A 80 1.03 -30.85 -1.79
N GLU A 81 0.83 -30.84 -3.12
CA GLU A 81 1.02 -29.62 -3.93
C GLU A 81 0.02 -28.53 -3.56
N THR A 82 -1.24 -28.90 -3.31
CA THR A 82 -2.26 -27.97 -2.80
C THR A 82 -1.85 -27.39 -1.45
N ASN A 83 -1.41 -28.21 -0.49
CA ASN A 83 -0.94 -27.72 0.80
C ASN A 83 0.28 -26.79 0.66
N LEU A 84 1.22 -27.12 -0.24
CA LEU A 84 2.41 -26.32 -0.48
C LEU A 84 2.07 -24.97 -1.11
N TRP A 85 1.06 -24.95 -1.98
CA TRP A 85 0.51 -23.73 -2.57
C TRP A 85 -0.19 -22.86 -1.52
N GLU A 86 -1.07 -23.44 -0.71
CA GLU A 86 -1.74 -22.74 0.38
C GLU A 86 -0.75 -22.10 1.35
N GLU A 87 0.30 -22.83 1.70
CA GLU A 87 1.38 -22.29 2.55
C GLU A 87 2.15 -21.17 1.85
N ALA A 88 2.41 -21.30 0.54
CA ALA A 88 3.05 -20.24 -0.24
C ALA A 88 2.21 -18.97 -0.28
N CYS A 89 0.90 -19.08 -0.44
CA CYS A 89 -0.06 -17.98 -0.38
C CYS A 89 -0.19 -17.39 1.04
N ARG A 90 -0.16 -18.23 2.07
CA ARG A 90 -0.23 -17.79 3.48
C ARG A 90 1.00 -16.99 3.89
N ILE A 91 2.20 -17.45 3.51
CA ILE A 91 3.46 -16.75 3.78
C ILE A 91 3.63 -15.54 2.85
N ASN A 92 3.27 -15.70 1.58
CA ASN A 92 3.29 -14.66 0.53
C ASN A 92 4.65 -13.95 0.39
N THR A 93 5.73 -14.71 0.26
CA THR A 93 7.09 -14.19 0.06
C THR A 93 7.71 -14.74 -1.21
N ILE A 94 8.72 -14.05 -1.73
CA ILE A 94 9.55 -14.52 -2.86
C ILE A 94 10.04 -15.96 -2.61
N GLU A 95 10.50 -16.24 -1.39
CA GLU A 95 11.03 -17.55 -1.03
C GLU A 95 9.94 -18.63 -0.97
N SER A 96 8.76 -18.32 -0.43
CA SER A 96 7.67 -19.30 -0.35
C SER A 96 7.14 -19.71 -1.73
N TYR A 97 7.04 -18.77 -2.68
CA TYR A 97 6.66 -19.11 -4.06
C TYR A 97 7.79 -19.82 -4.84
N LYS A 98 9.06 -19.45 -4.63
CA LYS A 98 10.20 -20.22 -5.18
C LYS A 98 10.20 -21.66 -4.68
N ASN A 99 9.95 -21.84 -3.38
CA ASN A 99 9.86 -23.15 -2.77
C ASN A 99 8.74 -23.99 -3.39
N TYR A 100 7.54 -23.42 -3.58
CA TYR A 100 6.45 -24.08 -4.29
C TYR A 100 6.84 -24.49 -5.71
N LEU A 101 7.41 -23.56 -6.50
CA LEU A 101 7.83 -23.81 -7.88
C LEU A 101 8.88 -24.91 -8.00
N ASN A 102 9.81 -24.98 -7.03
CA ASN A 102 10.89 -25.96 -7.01
C ASN A 102 10.42 -27.36 -6.64
N GLN A 103 9.47 -27.48 -5.72
CA GLN A 103 8.99 -28.79 -5.27
C GLN A 103 7.87 -29.32 -6.18
N SER A 104 7.01 -28.45 -6.73
CA SER A 104 5.85 -28.84 -7.55
C SER A 104 6.22 -29.71 -8.76
N ILE A 105 5.54 -30.84 -8.90
CA ILE A 105 5.76 -31.85 -9.94
C ILE A 105 4.71 -31.69 -11.06
N LYS A 106 3.42 -31.74 -10.70
CA LYS A 106 2.28 -31.66 -11.63
C LYS A 106 2.04 -30.23 -12.11
N GLY A 107 2.15 -29.25 -11.21
CA GLY A 107 2.28 -27.85 -11.58
C GLY A 107 0.99 -27.06 -11.75
N GLU A 108 -0.08 -27.45 -11.07
CA GLU A 108 -1.42 -26.83 -11.19
C GLU A 108 -1.40 -25.32 -10.93
N PHE A 109 -0.59 -24.84 -9.98
CA PHE A 109 -0.48 -23.41 -9.63
C PHE A 109 0.85 -22.77 -10.05
N LYS A 110 1.64 -23.41 -10.93
CA LYS A 110 2.97 -22.90 -11.31
C LYS A 110 2.89 -21.54 -12.03
N SER A 111 1.82 -21.29 -12.76
CA SER A 111 1.65 -20.03 -13.51
C SER A 111 1.35 -18.87 -12.57
N GLU A 112 0.45 -19.10 -11.62
CA GLU A 112 0.05 -18.19 -10.54
C GLU A 112 1.24 -17.91 -9.61
N ALA A 113 1.97 -18.94 -9.20
CA ALA A 113 3.18 -18.79 -8.40
C ALA A 113 4.25 -17.94 -9.10
N ARG A 114 4.44 -18.10 -10.41
CA ARG A 114 5.35 -17.25 -11.19
C ARG A 114 4.88 -15.80 -11.25
N LEU A 115 3.56 -15.58 -11.36
CA LEU A 115 2.98 -14.24 -11.37
C LEU A 115 3.20 -13.53 -10.02
N PHE A 116 2.86 -14.19 -8.91
CA PHE A 116 3.09 -13.63 -7.57
C PHE A 116 4.56 -13.42 -7.26
N LEU A 117 5.42 -14.38 -7.62
CA LEU A 117 6.87 -14.21 -7.51
C LEU A 117 7.33 -12.96 -8.25
N LYS A 118 6.95 -12.81 -9.51
CA LYS A 118 7.35 -11.65 -10.32
C LYS A 118 6.84 -10.33 -9.75
N GLN A 119 5.61 -10.33 -9.25
CA GLN A 119 5.01 -9.16 -8.62
C GLN A 119 5.76 -8.74 -7.35
N LEU A 120 6.10 -9.70 -6.48
CA LEU A 120 6.84 -9.42 -5.25
C LEU A 120 8.27 -8.94 -5.55
N GLU A 121 8.94 -9.50 -6.56
CA GLU A 121 10.25 -9.01 -7.02
C GLU A 121 10.20 -7.58 -7.53
N LEU A 122 9.14 -7.23 -8.28
CA LEU A 122 8.93 -5.86 -8.74
C LEU A 122 8.69 -4.91 -7.56
N GLN A 123 7.87 -5.31 -6.60
CA GLN A 123 7.61 -4.51 -5.40
C GLN A 123 8.88 -4.28 -4.58
N GLN A 124 9.67 -5.34 -4.33
CA GLN A 124 10.96 -5.22 -3.63
C GLN A 124 11.89 -4.23 -4.34
N LYS A 125 11.95 -4.29 -5.68
CA LYS A 125 12.77 -3.37 -6.47
C LYS A 125 12.27 -1.92 -6.37
N GLU A 126 10.96 -1.70 -6.39
CA GLU A 126 10.38 -0.36 -6.20
C GLU A 126 10.70 0.19 -4.81
N ASP A 127 10.56 -0.63 -3.76
CA ASP A 127 10.91 -0.28 -2.38
C ASP A 127 12.42 0.06 -2.23
N GLU A 128 13.29 -0.68 -2.92
CA GLU A 128 14.73 -0.40 -2.96
C GLU A 128 15.04 0.95 -3.62
N VAL A 129 14.42 1.24 -4.77
CA VAL A 129 14.61 2.51 -5.50
C VAL A 129 14.08 3.68 -4.68
N GLU A 130 12.91 3.53 -4.06
CA GLU A 130 12.37 4.53 -3.14
C GLU A 130 13.33 4.78 -1.97
N GLY A 131 13.85 3.70 -1.36
CA GLY A 131 14.82 3.76 -0.27
C GLY A 131 16.09 4.53 -0.65
N LEU A 132 16.60 4.34 -1.86
CA LEU A 132 17.75 5.10 -2.37
C LEU A 132 17.44 6.58 -2.53
N LEU A 133 16.27 6.93 -3.07
CA LEU A 133 15.85 8.33 -3.18
C LEU A 133 15.70 8.97 -1.80
N TRP A 134 15.15 8.24 -0.84
CA TRP A 134 15.04 8.69 0.55
C TRP A 134 16.41 8.90 1.21
N GLN A 135 17.36 7.98 1.04
CA GLN A 135 18.73 8.18 1.57
C GLN A 135 19.41 9.41 0.95
N LYS A 136 19.22 9.62 -0.36
CA LYS A 136 19.70 10.83 -1.04
C LYS A 136 19.05 12.07 -0.45
N ALA A 137 17.73 12.05 -0.24
CA ALA A 137 16.99 13.16 0.33
C ALA A 137 17.50 13.53 1.73
N LYS A 138 17.75 12.53 2.58
CA LYS A 138 18.36 12.73 3.91
C LYS A 138 19.78 13.29 3.85
N THR A 139 20.56 12.87 2.86
CA THR A 139 21.96 13.31 2.71
C THR A 139 22.04 14.76 2.23
N GLU A 140 21.23 15.12 1.24
CA GLU A 140 21.18 16.48 0.70
C GLU A 140 20.42 17.43 1.63
N ASN A 141 19.42 16.92 2.36
CA ASN A 141 18.62 17.61 3.38
C ASN A 141 18.11 18.99 2.94
N SER A 142 17.62 19.07 1.71
CA SER A 142 17.08 20.29 1.13
C SER A 142 15.56 20.19 0.99
N LYS A 143 14.85 21.32 1.12
CA LYS A 143 13.40 21.33 0.87
C LYS A 143 13.06 20.78 -0.53
N LYS A 144 13.88 21.10 -1.54
CA LYS A 144 13.70 20.67 -2.93
C LYS A 144 13.74 19.14 -3.09
N ILE A 145 14.69 18.44 -2.47
CA ILE A 145 14.80 16.98 -2.64
C ILE A 145 13.66 16.24 -1.94
N TYR A 146 13.18 16.75 -0.80
CA TYR A 146 12.02 16.17 -0.12
C TYR A 146 10.72 16.43 -0.89
N GLN A 147 10.57 17.59 -1.52
CA GLN A 147 9.43 17.87 -2.42
C GLN A 147 9.43 16.92 -3.62
N HIS A 148 10.57 16.76 -4.28
CA HIS A 148 10.73 15.80 -5.37
C HIS A 148 10.41 14.36 -4.92
N TYR A 149 10.85 13.95 -3.72
CA TYR A 149 10.48 12.65 -3.17
C TYR A 149 8.96 12.47 -3.03
N LEU A 150 8.24 13.49 -2.54
CA LEU A 150 6.77 13.45 -2.41
C LEU A 150 6.04 13.47 -3.76
N GLU A 151 6.64 14.04 -4.80
CA GLU A 151 6.10 14.01 -6.17
C GLU A 151 6.24 12.61 -6.79
N GLU A 152 7.41 11.99 -6.64
CA GLU A 152 7.69 10.64 -7.15
C GLU A 152 6.96 9.55 -6.34
N TYR A 153 6.83 9.75 -5.01
CA TYR A 153 6.19 8.82 -4.09
C TYR A 153 5.12 9.50 -3.20
N PRO A 154 3.96 9.89 -3.76
CA PRO A 154 2.93 10.62 -3.00
C PRO A 154 2.31 9.84 -1.85
N GLN A 155 2.40 8.51 -1.89
CA GLN A 155 1.97 7.61 -0.82
C GLN A 155 3.15 6.73 -0.37
N GLY A 156 4.37 7.22 -0.51
CA GLY A 156 5.59 6.47 -0.21
C GLY A 156 5.67 6.02 1.24
N ASN A 157 6.62 5.12 1.50
CA ASN A 157 6.91 4.62 2.84
C ASN A 157 7.45 5.72 3.78
N PHE A 158 8.03 6.79 3.22
CA PHE A 158 8.62 7.91 3.98
C PHE A 158 7.87 9.24 3.82
N GLU A 159 6.65 9.23 3.29
CA GLU A 159 5.82 10.43 3.05
C GLU A 159 5.76 11.36 4.29
N THR A 160 5.36 10.81 5.44
CA THR A 160 5.25 11.59 6.69
C THR A 160 6.58 12.18 7.14
N LEU A 161 7.68 11.44 6.94
CA LEU A 161 9.02 11.90 7.33
C LEU A 161 9.52 13.01 6.40
N ALA A 162 9.24 12.92 5.10
CA ALA A 162 9.58 13.97 4.15
C ALA A 162 8.83 15.28 4.44
N ILE A 163 7.53 15.20 4.75
CA ILE A 163 6.72 16.36 5.15
C ILE A 163 7.29 17.00 6.43
N ALA A 164 7.63 16.19 7.43
CA ALA A 164 8.22 16.68 8.68
C ALA A 164 9.57 17.39 8.43
N ALA A 165 10.44 16.80 7.61
CA ALA A 165 11.73 17.39 7.27
C ALA A 165 11.60 18.75 6.57
N ILE A 166 10.63 18.89 5.65
CA ILE A 166 10.33 20.18 5.01
C ILE A 166 9.90 21.22 6.06
N ALA A 167 8.99 20.85 6.97
CA ALA A 167 8.50 21.77 7.99
C ALA A 167 9.63 22.25 8.93
N ASP A 168 10.55 21.35 9.30
CA ASP A 168 11.71 21.69 10.14
C ASP A 168 12.67 22.64 9.42
N ILE A 169 12.93 22.41 8.12
CA ILE A 169 13.75 23.31 7.29
C ILE A 169 13.11 24.69 7.21
N GLU A 170 11.82 24.78 6.90
CA GLU A 170 11.10 26.05 6.81
C GLU A 170 11.11 26.83 8.13
N LYS A 171 10.97 26.11 9.26
CA LYS A 171 11.05 26.70 10.59
C LYS A 171 12.44 27.26 10.86
N ALA A 172 13.50 26.55 10.47
CA ALA A 172 14.88 27.01 10.62
C ALA A 172 15.17 28.23 9.75
N GLU A 173 14.76 28.21 8.48
CA GLU A 173 14.90 29.34 7.54
C GLU A 173 14.19 30.59 8.06
N LYS A 174 12.97 30.44 8.55
CA LYS A 174 12.20 31.55 9.14
C LYS A 174 12.87 32.12 10.38
N ALA A 175 13.42 31.26 11.24
CA ALA A 175 14.13 31.69 12.44
C ALA A 175 15.40 32.47 12.08
N GLU A 176 16.14 32.02 11.07
CA GLU A 176 17.36 32.71 10.61
C GLU A 176 17.03 34.05 9.97
N LEU A 177 16.00 34.11 9.11
CA LEU A 177 15.55 35.37 8.52
C LEU A 177 15.12 36.39 9.58
N ALA A 178 14.46 35.94 10.65
CA ALA A 178 14.08 36.81 11.76
C ALA A 178 15.31 37.36 12.49
N ARG A 179 16.34 36.54 12.71
CA ARG A 179 17.61 36.96 13.33
C ARG A 179 18.34 37.99 12.49
N ILE A 180 18.44 37.78 11.19
CA ILE A 180 19.08 38.72 10.25
C ILE A 180 18.37 40.07 10.30
N LYS A 181 17.03 40.06 10.23
CA LYS A 181 16.22 41.29 10.29
C LYS A 181 16.38 42.04 11.61
N GLU A 182 16.48 41.33 12.74
CA GLU A 182 16.74 41.95 14.04
C GLU A 182 18.12 42.61 14.10
N LEU A 183 19.14 41.95 13.54
CA LEU A 183 20.50 42.49 13.47
C LEU A 183 20.57 43.76 12.62
N GLU A 184 19.94 43.76 11.45
CA GLU A 184 19.84 44.93 10.57
C GLU A 184 19.14 46.10 11.27
N GLN A 185 18.01 45.83 11.94
CA GLN A 185 17.29 46.85 12.71
C GLN A 185 18.14 47.43 13.84
N LYS A 186 18.91 46.58 14.52
CA LYS A 186 19.82 47.01 15.59
C LYS A 186 20.93 47.90 15.02
N GLN A 187 21.56 47.50 13.91
CA GLN A 187 22.61 48.29 13.26
C GLN A 187 22.10 49.67 12.81
N GLU A 188 20.90 49.73 12.23
CA GLU A 188 20.30 50.98 11.81
C GLU A 188 19.97 51.89 13.02
N ARG A 189 19.42 51.33 14.09
CA ARG A 189 19.17 52.08 15.34
C ARG A 189 20.47 52.65 15.91
N GLU A 190 21.55 51.87 15.92
CA GLU A 190 22.86 52.33 16.39
C GLU A 190 23.45 53.43 15.49
N ARG A 191 23.30 53.32 14.17
CA ARG A 191 23.73 54.34 13.22
C ARG A 191 23.00 55.65 13.45
N LEU A 192 21.67 55.62 13.50
CA LEU A 192 20.84 56.81 13.76
C LEU A 192 21.16 57.43 15.12
N ALA A 193 21.43 56.62 16.15
CA ALA A 193 21.84 57.13 17.46
C ALA A 193 23.20 57.85 17.41
N ARG A 194 24.18 57.30 16.67
CA ARG A 194 25.49 57.94 16.46
C ARG A 194 25.37 59.26 15.70
N GLU A 195 24.57 59.31 14.65
CA GLU A 195 24.33 60.53 13.86
C GLU A 195 23.65 61.61 14.71
N LYS A 196 22.60 61.26 15.46
CA LYS A 196 21.95 62.18 16.41
C LYS A 196 22.92 62.71 17.47
N ARG A 197 23.81 61.85 17.98
CA ARG A 197 24.84 62.27 18.96
C ARG A 197 25.83 63.26 18.38
N LYS A 198 26.22 63.09 17.11
CA LYS A 198 27.10 64.04 16.39
C LYS A 198 26.41 65.39 16.18
N GLN A 199 25.14 65.40 15.77
CA GLN A 199 24.38 66.64 15.58
C GLN A 199 24.23 67.45 16.87
N LYS A 200 24.06 66.80 18.02
CA LYS A 200 23.98 67.49 19.32
C LYS A 200 25.29 68.10 19.80
N LEU A 201 26.43 67.70 19.23
CA LEU A 201 27.76 68.18 19.62
C LEU A 201 28.29 69.32 18.74
N SER A 202 27.60 69.62 17.62
CA SER A 202 27.90 70.73 16.72
C SER A 202 27.03 71.94 17.06
#